data_AF-A0A535RYS8-F1
#
_entry.id   AF-A0A535RYS8-F1
#
_cell.length_a   1.000
_cell.length_b   1.000
_cell.length_c   1.000
_cell.angle_alpha   90.00
_cell.angle_beta   90.00
_cell.angle_gamma   90.00
#
_symmetry.space_group_name_H-M   'P 1'
#
loop_
_entity.id
_entity.type
_entity.pdbx_description
1 polymer ?
#
loop_
_entity_poly.entity_id
_entity_poly.type
_entity_poly.pdbx_seq_one_letter_code
_entity_poly.pdbx_strand_id
1 'polypeptide(L)'
;MADPTTAEPTSTGPAIHITNAGAGASKFSGSDSRSFNYFTPKGRSASVYEDVTVDVQPDPTRYLLQGWLYAFADGVAGFSETWTKLQSSDWHVFRDPNEQWHRTIY
;
A
#
# COMPACT_ATOMS: atom_id res chain seq x y z
N MET A 1 29.90 -15.06 -51.84
CA MET A 1 31.03 -15.04 -50.87
C MET A 1 30.75 -13.88 -49.92
N ALA A 2 30.27 -13.99 -48.69
CA ALA A 2 29.78 -15.08 -47.84
C ALA A 2 28.74 -14.44 -46.88
N ASP A 3 27.67 -15.16 -46.52
CA ASP A 3 26.67 -14.72 -45.54
C ASP A 3 27.25 -14.74 -44.11
N PRO A 4 26.90 -13.77 -43.23
CA PRO A 4 27.28 -13.85 -41.83
C PRO A 4 26.38 -14.87 -41.10
N THR A 5 26.92 -16.04 -40.83
CA THR A 5 26.36 -17.04 -39.91
C THR A 5 26.06 -16.40 -38.55
N THR A 6 24.78 -16.24 -38.22
CA THR A 6 24.33 -15.95 -36.86
C THR A 6 24.46 -17.23 -36.05
N ALA A 7 25.41 -17.27 -35.11
CA ALA A 7 25.53 -18.37 -34.17
C ALA A 7 24.37 -18.29 -33.15
N GLU A 8 23.59 -19.36 -33.03
CA GLU A 8 22.57 -19.51 -31.99
C GLU A 8 23.25 -19.67 -30.62
N PRO A 9 22.80 -18.98 -29.56
CA PRO A 9 23.29 -19.21 -28.22
C PRO A 9 22.77 -20.56 -27.70
N THR A 10 23.63 -21.57 -27.66
CA THR A 10 23.36 -22.85 -26.99
C THR A 10 23.29 -22.65 -25.48
N SER A 11 22.08 -22.40 -24.96
CA SER A 11 21.78 -22.45 -23.53
C SER A 11 21.42 -23.87 -23.13
N THR A 12 22.35 -24.58 -22.48
CA THR A 12 22.18 -25.98 -22.00
C THR A 12 21.61 -26.07 -20.58
N GLY A 13 21.08 -24.96 -20.03
CA GLY A 13 20.41 -24.94 -18.72
C GLY A 13 18.91 -25.21 -18.82
N PRO A 14 18.23 -25.59 -17.71
CA PRO A 14 16.77 -25.64 -17.69
C PRO A 14 16.21 -24.26 -18.09
N ALA A 15 15.18 -24.26 -18.94
CA ALA A 15 14.53 -23.02 -19.37
C ALA A 15 14.02 -22.26 -18.14
N ILE A 16 14.63 -21.10 -17.84
CA ILE A 16 14.15 -20.22 -16.78
C ILE A 16 12.89 -19.54 -17.31
N HIS A 17 11.74 -20.07 -16.93
CA HIS A 17 10.46 -19.40 -17.14
C HIS A 17 10.37 -18.25 -16.14
N ILE A 18 10.87 -17.07 -16.52
CA ILE A 18 10.61 -15.84 -15.77
C ILE A 18 9.12 -15.54 -15.91
N THR A 19 8.31 -15.99 -14.95
CA THR A 19 6.93 -15.54 -14.83
C THR A 19 6.98 -14.08 -14.48
N ASN A 20 6.29 -13.25 -15.26
CA ASN A 20 6.12 -11.84 -14.93
C ASN A 20 5.59 -11.72 -13.50
N ALA A 21 6.03 -10.70 -12.75
CA ALA A 21 5.57 -10.45 -11.40
C ALA A 21 4.05 -10.25 -11.42
N GLY A 22 3.29 -11.32 -11.16
CA GLY A 22 1.87 -11.41 -11.52
C GLY A 22 1.04 -10.26 -10.98
N ALA A 23 1.31 -9.82 -9.76
CA ALA A 23 0.66 -8.64 -9.16
C ALA A 23 1.09 -7.32 -9.84
N GLY A 24 2.38 -7.14 -10.11
CA GLY A 24 2.93 -5.91 -10.72
C GLY A 24 2.60 -5.74 -12.21
N ALA A 25 2.22 -6.82 -12.89
CA ALA A 25 1.85 -6.82 -14.31
C ALA A 25 0.34 -6.94 -14.55
N SER A 26 -0.45 -7.12 -13.50
CA SER A 26 -1.90 -7.22 -13.62
C SER A 26 -2.48 -5.87 -14.04
N LYS A 27 -3.22 -5.86 -15.16
CA LYS A 27 -4.06 -4.72 -15.55
C LYS A 27 -5.41 -4.86 -14.87
N PHE A 28 -5.78 -3.85 -14.10
CA PHE A 28 -7.08 -3.75 -13.43
C PHE A 28 -7.56 -2.30 -13.50
N SER A 29 -8.83 -2.06 -13.16
CA SER A 29 -9.37 -0.70 -13.17
C SER A 29 -8.55 0.20 -12.25
N GLY A 30 -7.90 1.22 -12.82
CA GLY A 30 -7.01 2.12 -12.07
C GLY A 30 -5.55 1.69 -12.00
N SER A 31 -5.13 0.61 -12.68
CA SER A 31 -3.72 0.17 -12.69
C SER A 31 -2.75 1.20 -13.30
N ASP A 32 -3.25 2.10 -14.16
CA ASP A 32 -2.48 3.22 -14.74
C ASP A 32 -2.66 4.53 -13.94
N SER A 33 -3.42 4.51 -12.83
CA SER A 33 -3.65 5.67 -11.99
C SER A 33 -2.37 6.09 -11.26
N ARG A 34 -2.15 7.40 -11.18
CA ARG A 34 -1.09 8.00 -10.35
C ARG A 34 -1.62 8.53 -9.02
N SER A 35 -2.90 8.29 -8.74
CA SER A 35 -3.59 8.67 -7.52
C SER A 35 -4.00 7.44 -6.74
N PHE A 36 -3.89 7.53 -5.42
CA PHE A 36 -4.35 6.49 -4.52
C PHE A 36 -5.88 6.35 -4.58
N ASN A 37 -6.35 5.11 -4.49
CA ASN A 37 -7.77 4.76 -4.58
C ASN A 37 -8.22 3.86 -3.39
N TYR A 38 -7.39 3.73 -2.36
CA TYR A 38 -7.69 2.90 -1.20
C TYR A 38 -8.47 3.63 -0.10
N PHE A 39 -8.62 4.97 -0.18
CA PHE A 39 -9.41 5.75 0.78
C PHE A 39 -10.38 6.70 0.07
N THR A 40 -11.37 7.19 0.82
CA THR A 40 -12.31 8.22 0.35
C THR A 40 -11.80 9.61 0.74
N PRO A 41 -11.54 10.52 -0.23
CA PRO A 41 -11.19 11.90 0.08
C PRO A 41 -12.32 12.64 0.79
N LYS A 42 -11.98 13.57 1.69
CA LYS A 42 -12.98 14.47 2.30
C LYS A 42 -13.46 15.54 1.31
N GLY A 43 -12.58 15.97 0.40
CA GLY A 43 -12.87 16.94 -0.65
C GLY A 43 -13.40 16.31 -1.94
N ARG A 44 -13.51 17.12 -3.00
CA ARG A 44 -13.82 16.63 -4.36
C ARG A 44 -12.71 15.75 -4.95
N SER A 45 -11.50 15.89 -4.44
CA SER A 45 -10.29 15.16 -4.84
C SER A 45 -9.40 15.01 -3.61
N ALA A 46 -8.56 13.98 -3.59
CA ALA A 46 -7.56 13.79 -2.54
C ALA A 46 -6.59 14.97 -2.50
N SER A 47 -6.31 15.48 -1.30
CA SER A 47 -5.19 16.40 -1.09
C SER A 47 -3.89 15.63 -0.85
N VAL A 48 -2.75 16.32 -1.05
CA VAL A 48 -1.43 15.74 -0.73
C VAL A 48 -1.35 15.37 0.75
N TYR A 49 -1.98 16.15 1.63
CA TYR A 49 -2.11 15.82 3.04
C TYR A 49 -2.78 14.46 3.24
N GLU A 50 -3.92 14.22 2.57
CA GLU A 50 -4.62 12.94 2.69
C GLU A 50 -3.78 11.78 2.15
N ASP A 51 -3.16 11.96 0.98
CA ASP A 51 -2.30 10.94 0.35
C ASP A 51 -1.14 10.48 1.24
N VAL A 52 -0.60 11.38 2.08
CA VAL A 52 0.57 11.08 2.93
C VAL A 52 0.23 10.84 4.40
N THR A 53 -1.04 10.89 4.79
CA THR A 53 -1.45 10.72 6.20
C THR A 53 -2.52 9.66 6.41
N VAL A 54 -3.47 9.52 5.48
CA VAL A 54 -4.56 8.56 5.61
C VAL A 54 -4.02 7.14 5.43
N ASP A 55 -4.35 6.27 6.39
CA ASP A 55 -4.01 4.84 6.41
C ASP A 55 -2.52 4.52 6.51
N VAL A 56 -1.69 5.50 6.87
CA VAL A 56 -0.29 5.25 7.22
C VAL A 56 -0.20 4.35 8.46
N GLN A 57 -1.14 4.49 9.39
CA GLN A 57 -1.25 3.60 10.55
C GLN A 57 -1.80 2.23 10.13
N PRO A 58 -1.09 1.12 10.41
CA PRO A 58 -1.50 -0.22 9.99
C PRO A 58 -2.59 -0.79 10.90
N ASP A 59 -3.79 -0.21 10.86
CA ASP A 59 -4.94 -0.64 11.65
C ASP A 59 -5.48 -2.00 11.17
N PRO A 60 -5.50 -3.04 12.03
CA PRO A 60 -5.98 -4.35 11.61
C PRO A 60 -7.47 -4.42 11.30
N THR A 61 -8.27 -3.49 11.79
CA THR A 61 -9.72 -3.45 11.52
C THR A 61 -10.07 -2.99 10.10
N ARG A 62 -9.08 -2.46 9.37
CA ARG A 62 -9.20 -1.99 7.98
C ARG A 62 -8.89 -3.10 6.97
N TYR A 63 -7.60 -3.28 6.68
CA TYR A 63 -7.13 -4.04 5.51
C TYR A 63 -6.43 -5.36 5.84
N LEU A 64 -6.17 -5.64 7.14
CA LEU A 64 -5.44 -6.84 7.52
C LEU A 64 -6.38 -8.03 7.69
N LEU A 65 -6.00 -9.17 7.11
CA LEU A 65 -6.74 -10.42 7.23
C LEU A 65 -6.55 -11.13 8.58
N GLN A 66 -5.43 -10.89 9.26
CA GLN A 66 -4.97 -11.71 10.40
C GLN A 66 -4.50 -10.87 11.60
N GLY A 67 -5.16 -9.75 11.88
CA GLY A 67 -4.85 -8.95 13.08
C GLY A 67 -3.38 -8.49 13.14
N TRP A 68 -2.86 -8.29 14.34
CA TRP A 68 -1.45 -8.00 14.59
C TRP A 68 -0.58 -9.26 14.57
N LEU A 69 0.64 -9.17 14.03
CA LEU A 69 1.57 -10.31 13.96
C LEU A 69 2.20 -10.65 15.32
N TYR A 70 2.41 -9.65 16.18
CA TYR A 70 3.08 -9.79 17.48
C TYR A 70 2.32 -9.03 18.56
N ALA A 71 2.39 -9.54 19.79
CA ALA A 71 1.80 -8.97 20.98
C ALA A 71 2.81 -8.99 22.14
N PHE A 72 2.61 -8.13 23.13
CA PHE A 72 3.27 -8.19 24.42
C PHE A 72 2.87 -9.47 25.18
N ALA A 73 3.59 -9.77 26.26
CA ALA A 73 3.37 -10.99 27.07
C ALA A 73 1.97 -11.06 27.71
N ASP A 74 1.30 -9.93 27.87
CA ASP A 74 -0.08 -9.81 28.37
C ASP A 74 -1.14 -9.91 27.25
N GLY A 75 -0.71 -10.13 26.01
CA GLY A 75 -1.58 -10.26 24.83
C GLY A 75 -1.96 -8.93 24.17
N VAL A 76 -1.52 -7.78 24.69
CA VAL A 76 -1.77 -6.48 24.03
C VAL A 76 -0.87 -6.36 22.79
N ALA A 77 -1.45 -6.04 21.64
CA ALA A 77 -0.70 -5.84 20.39
C ALA A 77 -0.88 -4.41 19.88
N GLY A 78 0.01 -3.96 19.00
CA GLY A 78 -0.04 -2.64 18.33
C GLY A 78 -0.65 -1.53 19.18
N PHE A 79 -1.90 -1.14 18.86
CA PHE A 79 -2.74 -0.29 19.70
C PHE A 79 -4.03 -1.00 20.14
N SER A 80 -4.61 -0.55 21.26
CA SER A 80 -5.86 -1.06 21.82
C SER A 80 -6.96 0.02 21.86
N GLU A 81 -8.17 -0.34 21.45
CA GLU A 81 -9.36 0.51 21.58
C GLU A 81 -9.69 0.87 23.05
N THR A 82 -9.22 0.07 24.01
CA THR A 82 -9.46 0.29 25.43
C THR A 82 -8.62 1.41 26.04
N TRP A 83 -7.65 1.96 25.31
CA TRP A 83 -6.80 3.06 25.80
C TRP A 83 -7.55 4.40 25.92
N THR A 84 -8.73 4.51 25.32
CA THR A 84 -9.62 5.65 25.48
C THR A 84 -11.04 5.21 25.81
N LYS A 85 -11.80 6.06 26.49
CA LYS A 85 -13.24 5.85 26.71
C LYS A 85 -14.09 6.27 25.50
N LEU A 86 -13.51 7.06 24.60
CA LEU A 86 -14.20 7.52 23.40
C LEU A 86 -14.42 6.32 22.46
N GLN A 87 -15.56 6.31 21.80
CA GLN A 87 -15.90 5.31 20.80
C GLN A 87 -16.07 6.01 19.46
N SER A 88 -15.56 5.39 18.40
CA SER A 88 -15.75 5.82 17.03
C SER A 88 -16.08 4.60 16.17
N SER A 89 -16.98 4.77 15.21
CA SER A 89 -17.22 3.76 14.18
C SER A 89 -16.08 3.68 13.17
N ASP A 90 -15.30 4.76 13.04
CA ASP A 90 -14.10 4.83 12.20
C ASP A 90 -13.16 5.92 12.75
N TRP A 91 -11.99 5.52 13.24
CA TRP A 91 -11.00 6.44 13.80
C TRP A 91 -10.26 7.27 12.76
N HIS A 92 -10.35 6.88 11.50
CA HIS A 92 -9.55 7.48 10.43
C HIS A 92 -10.33 8.50 9.60
N VAL A 93 -11.57 8.83 9.98
CA VAL A 93 -12.36 9.89 9.32
C VAL A 93 -11.82 11.29 9.62
N PHE A 94 -11.00 11.43 10.65
CA PHE A 94 -10.45 12.72 11.04
C PHE A 94 -9.58 13.31 9.92
N ARG A 95 -9.74 14.61 9.70
CA ARG A 95 -8.93 15.41 8.77
C ARG A 95 -8.66 16.75 9.42
N ASP A 96 -7.40 17.16 9.47
CA ASP A 96 -7.03 18.50 9.87
C ASP A 96 -7.58 19.52 8.84
N PRO A 97 -8.41 20.49 9.26
CA PRO A 97 -8.89 21.55 8.37
C PRO A 97 -7.78 22.39 7.72
N ASN A 98 -6.59 22.44 8.32
CA ASN A 98 -5.44 23.16 7.78
C ASN A 98 -4.55 22.29 6.87
N GLU A 99 -4.90 21.01 6.70
CA GLU A 99 -4.14 20.03 5.89
C GLU A 99 -2.65 19.97 6.27
N GLN A 100 -2.33 20.07 7.56
CA GLN A 100 -0.95 20.09 8.01
C GLN A 100 -0.34 18.68 8.03
N TRP A 101 0.81 18.54 7.38
CA TRP A 101 1.68 17.37 7.44
C TRP A 101 3.13 17.80 7.62
N HIS A 102 4.06 16.85 7.79
CA HIS A 102 5.46 17.11 8.15
C HIS A 102 6.10 18.26 7.36
N ARG A 103 5.81 18.38 6.06
CA ARG A 103 6.38 19.44 5.21
C ARG A 103 5.76 20.83 5.40
N THR A 104 4.46 20.93 5.68
CA THR A 104 3.76 22.24 5.77
C THR A 104 3.85 22.88 7.15
N ILE A 105 4.31 22.10 8.15
CA ILE A 105 4.51 22.58 9.53
C ILE A 105 5.78 23.45 9.64
N TYR A 106 6.76 23.25 8.76
CA TYR A 106 8.04 23.97 8.73
C TYR A 106 8.14 24.89 7.51
#